data_AF-A4BG96-F1
#
_entry.id   AF-A4BG96-F1
#
_cell.length_a   1.000
_cell.length_b   1.000
_cell.length_c   1.000
_cell.angle_alpha   90.00
_cell.angle_beta   90.00
_cell.angle_gamma   90.00
#
_symmetry.space_group_name_H-M   'P 1'
#
loop_
_entity.id
_entity.type
_entity.pdbx_description
1 polymer ?
#
loop_
_entity_poly.entity_id
_entity_poly.type
_entity_poly.pdbx_seq_one_letter_code
_entity_poly.pdbx_strand_id
1 'polypeptide(L)'
;MKASSLLDTLLQEENLDHDAIQAVYDGLPAGSGVNRFREALLASKLLDYNTLMQLFINKTLIPHSQAVLTRLDQKRADIVQFKPTQHQQKFHISDDDFLTDRVAFASGELPIRIPPPDLKKFTFEASDERQAVELALELARSNELNEAEVILLETLETFDRSLAAILVLCWIYLSSGHPGIIETWVKLAISQGRTNGQMMELLCLAEQLQNKHLMASAHYQKLLQQKRVKSIWYLLLAYSQQRSQCLREATENYRIYCKVGKDPQLIEFAQQQLTLLDAS
;
A
#
# COMPACT_ATOMS: atom_id res chain seq x y z
N MET A 1 16.29 -24.44 37.56
CA MET A 1 16.93 -23.38 38.37
C MET A 1 17.42 -24.02 39.68
N LYS A 2 18.67 -23.81 40.09
CA LYS A 2 19.28 -24.47 41.27
C LYS A 2 18.95 -23.68 42.55
N ALA A 3 18.78 -24.34 43.70
CA ALA A 3 18.48 -23.66 44.96
C ALA A 3 19.50 -22.55 45.31
N SER A 4 20.77 -22.73 44.90
CA SER A 4 21.83 -21.74 45.05
C SER A 4 21.49 -20.37 44.45
N SER A 5 20.81 -20.33 43.31
CA SER A 5 20.45 -19.06 42.66
C SER A 5 19.42 -18.24 43.44
N LEU A 6 18.54 -18.90 44.21
CA LEU A 6 17.60 -18.21 45.09
C LEU A 6 18.32 -17.70 46.34
N LEU A 7 19.27 -18.47 46.88
CA LEU A 7 20.10 -18.06 48.02
C LEU A 7 20.92 -16.80 47.68
N ASP A 8 21.61 -16.80 46.54
CA ASP A 8 22.41 -15.67 46.08
C ASP A 8 21.58 -14.39 45.94
N THR A 9 20.29 -14.52 45.58
CA THR A 9 19.37 -13.40 45.46
C THR A 9 18.89 -12.89 46.82
N LEU A 10 18.66 -13.79 47.78
CA LEU A 10 18.19 -13.43 49.13
C LEU A 10 19.31 -12.80 49.97
N LEU A 11 20.56 -13.22 49.79
CA LEU A 11 21.72 -12.64 50.47
C LEU A 11 22.07 -11.22 49.98
N GLN A 12 21.51 -10.79 48.84
CA GLN A 12 21.68 -9.42 48.33
C GLN A 12 20.66 -8.42 48.90
N GLU A 13 19.68 -8.89 49.67
CA GLU A 13 18.63 -8.03 50.24
C GLU A 13 19.00 -7.64 51.68
N GLU A 14 19.25 -6.36 51.92
CA GLU A 14 19.73 -5.84 53.22
C GLU A 14 18.74 -6.04 54.39
N ASN A 15 17.46 -6.30 54.09
CA ASN A 15 16.39 -6.39 55.08
C ASN A 15 16.03 -7.82 55.50
N LEU A 16 16.86 -8.80 55.14
CA LEU A 16 16.62 -10.21 55.47
C LEU A 16 17.66 -10.74 56.46
N ASP A 17 17.24 -11.68 57.30
CA ASP A 17 18.14 -12.40 58.22
C ASP A 17 18.95 -13.43 57.42
N HIS A 18 20.13 -13.02 56.97
CA HIS A 18 21.02 -13.81 56.11
C HIS A 18 21.50 -15.08 56.79
N ASP A 19 21.77 -15.03 58.09
CA ASP A 19 22.26 -16.18 58.87
C ASP A 19 21.17 -17.25 58.99
N ALA A 20 19.92 -16.84 59.23
CA ALA A 20 18.78 -17.77 59.27
C ALA A 20 18.47 -18.38 57.90
N ILE A 21 18.59 -17.61 56.82
CA ILE A 21 18.36 -18.08 55.44
C ILE A 21 19.45 -19.07 55.01
N GLN A 22 20.71 -18.81 55.37
CA GLN A 22 21.83 -19.71 55.09
C GLN A 22 21.68 -21.03 55.84
N ALA A 23 21.28 -21.00 57.11
CA ALA A 23 21.03 -22.21 57.91
C ALA A 23 19.92 -23.10 57.31
N VAL A 24 18.87 -22.49 56.74
CA VAL A 24 17.80 -23.23 56.03
C VAL A 24 18.31 -23.83 54.72
N TYR A 25 19.22 -23.16 54.02
CA TYR A 25 19.83 -23.67 52.80
C TYR A 25 20.79 -24.84 53.07
N ASP A 26 21.65 -24.72 54.08
CA ASP A 26 22.63 -25.74 54.46
C ASP A 26 21.96 -27.02 54.99
N GLY A 27 20.73 -26.89 55.52
CA GLY A 27 19.89 -28.02 55.93
C GLY A 27 19.23 -28.78 54.77
N LEU A 28 19.36 -28.33 53.51
CA LEU A 28 18.74 -28.99 52.36
C LEU A 28 19.59 -30.16 51.84
N PRO A 29 18.96 -31.27 51.38
CA PRO A 29 19.66 -32.35 50.69
C PRO A 29 20.40 -31.85 49.44
N ALA A 30 21.61 -32.36 49.21
CA ALA A 30 22.42 -32.04 48.03
C ALA A 30 21.63 -32.24 46.73
N GLY A 31 21.61 -31.22 45.86
CA GLY A 31 20.87 -31.24 44.59
C GLY A 31 19.41 -30.77 44.68
N SER A 32 18.97 -30.26 45.83
CA SER A 32 17.62 -29.71 45.98
C SER A 32 17.35 -28.54 45.02
N GLY A 33 16.16 -28.56 44.41
CA GLY A 33 15.69 -27.50 43.51
C GLY A 33 15.13 -26.29 44.24
N VAL A 34 14.98 -25.18 43.53
CA VAL A 34 14.45 -23.89 44.05
C VAL A 34 13.10 -24.04 44.77
N ASN A 35 12.22 -24.92 44.29
CA ASN A 35 10.89 -25.12 44.90
C ASN A 35 10.97 -25.67 46.34
N ARG A 36 11.90 -26.60 46.61
CA ARG A 36 12.08 -27.14 47.96
C ARG A 36 12.68 -26.12 48.91
N PHE A 37 13.62 -25.31 48.43
CA PHE A 37 14.17 -24.21 49.24
C PHE A 37 13.10 -23.16 49.55
N ARG A 38 12.25 -22.82 48.57
CA ARG A 38 11.09 -21.95 48.76
C ARG A 38 10.13 -22.49 49.81
N GLU A 39 9.78 -23.77 49.74
CA GLU A 39 8.89 -24.41 50.71
C GLU A 39 9.48 -24.40 52.13
N ALA A 40 10.80 -24.62 52.26
CA ALA A 40 11.50 -24.55 53.54
C ALA A 40 11.52 -23.12 54.13
N LEU A 41 11.72 -22.10 53.30
CA LEU A 41 11.70 -20.68 53.71
C LEU A 41 10.31 -20.20 54.13
N LEU A 42 9.26 -20.70 53.48
CA LEU A 42 7.87 -20.41 53.85
C LEU A 42 7.49 -21.15 55.15
N ALA A 43 7.95 -22.39 55.32
CA ALA A 43 7.70 -23.19 56.52
C ALA A 43 8.42 -22.64 57.75
N SER A 44 9.61 -22.06 57.59
CA SER A 44 10.37 -21.43 58.67
C SER A 44 9.84 -20.03 59.06
N LYS A 45 8.85 -19.49 58.34
CA LYS A 45 8.29 -18.13 58.51
C LYS A 45 9.34 -17.01 58.43
N LEU A 46 10.51 -17.29 57.85
CA LEU A 46 11.55 -16.28 57.64
C LEU A 46 11.16 -15.31 56.52
N LEU A 47 10.33 -15.76 55.58
CA LEU A 47 9.84 -14.99 54.46
C LEU A 47 8.36 -15.29 54.24
N ASP A 48 7.55 -14.23 54.13
CA ASP A 48 6.17 -14.37 53.69
C ASP A 48 6.11 -14.62 52.18
N TYR A 49 5.07 -15.32 51.75
CA TYR A 49 4.85 -15.63 50.34
C TYR A 49 4.82 -14.37 49.47
N ASN A 50 4.24 -13.27 49.99
CA ASN A 50 4.18 -11.99 49.29
C ASN A 50 5.58 -11.41 49.05
N THR A 51 6.45 -11.43 50.07
CA THR A 51 7.83 -10.93 49.98
C THR A 51 8.65 -11.76 49.00
N LEU A 52 8.51 -13.08 49.03
CA LEU A 52 9.21 -13.99 48.12
C LEU A 52 8.76 -13.78 46.65
N MET A 53 7.45 -13.58 46.45
CA MET A 53 6.90 -13.26 45.13
C MET A 53 7.36 -11.89 44.61
N GLN A 54 7.38 -10.86 45.45
CA GLN A 54 7.89 -9.54 45.05
C GLN A 54 9.37 -9.59 44.68
N LEU A 55 10.19 -10.33 45.43
CA LEU A 55 11.60 -10.52 45.10
C LEU A 55 11.77 -11.27 43.78
N PHE A 56 10.98 -12.32 43.55
CA PHE A 56 11.01 -13.05 42.27
C PHE A 56 10.59 -12.16 41.08
N ILE A 57 9.55 -11.34 41.26
CA ILE A 57 9.10 -10.39 40.24
C ILE A 57 10.20 -9.37 39.96
N ASN A 58 10.74 -8.72 41.00
CA ASN A 58 11.66 -7.60 40.83
C ASN A 58 13.06 -8.01 40.38
N LYS A 59 13.56 -9.18 40.81
CA LYS A 59 14.94 -9.62 40.53
C LYS A 59 15.03 -10.59 39.37
N THR A 60 13.96 -11.32 39.06
CA THR A 60 13.97 -12.35 38.01
C THR A 60 13.09 -11.94 36.83
N LEU A 61 11.79 -11.71 37.04
CA LEU A 61 10.86 -11.47 35.94
C LEU A 61 11.08 -10.12 35.26
N ILE A 62 11.22 -9.03 36.03
CA ILE A 62 11.43 -7.69 35.47
C ILE A 62 12.74 -7.64 34.66
N PRO A 63 13.91 -8.03 35.20
CA PRO A 63 15.16 -7.99 34.44
C PRO A 63 15.15 -8.92 33.23
N HIS A 64 14.50 -10.09 33.33
CA HIS A 64 14.38 -11.00 32.20
C HIS A 64 13.47 -10.43 31.11
N SER A 65 12.34 -9.80 31.49
CA SER A 65 11.46 -9.12 30.55
C SER A 65 12.16 -7.93 29.88
N GLN A 66 12.92 -7.13 30.65
CA GLN A 66 13.74 -6.04 30.12
C GLN A 66 14.81 -6.58 29.17
N ALA A 67 15.52 -7.66 29.52
CA ALA A 67 16.52 -8.26 28.63
C ALA A 67 15.90 -8.80 27.32
N VAL A 68 14.68 -9.35 27.38
CA VAL A 68 13.93 -9.76 26.18
C VAL A 68 13.53 -8.56 25.35
N LEU A 69 13.03 -7.48 25.97
CA LEU A 69 12.70 -6.22 25.30
C LEU A 69 13.94 -5.58 24.67
N THR A 70 15.06 -5.49 25.38
CA THR A 70 16.33 -4.98 24.86
C THR A 70 16.84 -5.84 23.71
N ARG A 71 16.68 -7.17 23.76
CA ARG A 71 17.01 -8.05 22.63
C ARG A 71 16.06 -7.86 21.44
N LEU A 72 14.78 -7.59 21.68
CA LEU A 72 13.82 -7.24 20.63
C LEU A 72 14.16 -5.89 20.01
N ASP A 73 14.56 -4.90 20.81
CA ASP A 73 14.97 -3.57 20.35
C ASP A 73 16.31 -3.61 19.62
N GLN A 74 17.28 -4.42 20.08
CA GLN A 74 18.53 -4.69 19.36
C GLN A 74 18.26 -5.40 18.03
N LYS A 75 17.37 -6.40 18.01
CA LYS A 75 16.93 -7.03 16.75
C LYS A 75 16.18 -6.04 15.85
N ARG A 76 15.41 -5.10 16.40
CA ARG A 76 14.79 -3.99 15.65
C ARG A 76 15.79 -2.93 15.18
N ALA A 77 16.98 -2.84 15.77
CA ALA A 77 18.06 -1.97 15.33
C ALA A 77 18.92 -2.65 14.24
N ASP A 78 19.06 -3.98 14.29
CA ASP A 78 19.74 -4.80 13.27
C ASP A 78 18.83 -5.09 12.06
N ILE A 79 17.52 -5.15 12.25
CA ILE A 79 16.57 -4.88 11.18
C ILE A 79 16.81 -3.43 10.82
N VAL A 80 17.37 -3.19 9.63
CA VAL A 80 17.48 -1.87 9.00
C VAL A 80 16.26 -1.09 9.42
N GLN A 81 16.44 -0.09 10.30
CA GLN A 81 15.43 0.93 10.45
C GLN A 81 15.20 1.43 9.02
N PHE A 82 14.09 1.00 8.43
CA PHE A 82 13.33 1.82 7.52
C PHE A 82 12.97 3.04 8.37
N LYS A 83 13.96 3.92 8.59
CA LYS A 83 13.66 5.34 8.51
C LYS A 83 13.13 5.44 7.09
N PRO A 84 11.84 5.72 6.88
CA PRO A 84 11.48 6.29 5.60
C PRO A 84 12.46 7.45 5.44
N THR A 85 13.43 7.28 4.54
CA THR A 85 14.12 8.42 3.96
C THR A 85 12.97 9.33 3.63
N GLN A 86 12.85 10.50 4.26
CA GLN A 86 11.78 11.42 3.94
C GLN A 86 11.81 11.54 2.42
N HIS A 87 10.88 10.85 1.76
CA HIS A 87 10.90 10.82 0.32
C HIS A 87 10.59 12.26 0.00
N GLN A 88 11.55 12.93 -0.63
CA GLN A 88 11.26 14.17 -1.34
C GLN A 88 10.36 13.87 -2.56
N GLN A 89 9.77 12.68 -2.66
CA GLN A 89 8.56 12.45 -3.42
C GLN A 89 7.46 13.23 -2.71
N LYS A 90 7.14 14.40 -3.26
CA LYS A 90 5.94 15.14 -2.90
C LYS A 90 4.76 14.19 -3.12
N PHE A 91 4.25 13.59 -2.06
CA PHE A 91 2.99 12.86 -2.09
C PHE A 91 1.96 13.76 -2.77
N HIS A 92 1.23 13.17 -3.70
CA HIS A 92 0.30 13.93 -4.51
C HIS A 92 -1.13 13.81 -4.01
N ILE A 93 -1.39 12.78 -3.21
CA ILE A 93 -2.69 12.56 -2.58
C ILE A 93 -2.72 13.28 -1.23
N SER A 94 -3.86 13.90 -0.94
CA SER A 94 -4.16 14.56 0.33
C SER A 94 -5.19 13.74 1.12
N ASP A 95 -5.27 13.94 2.44
CA ASP A 95 -6.23 13.22 3.31
C ASP A 95 -7.71 13.43 2.90
N ASP A 96 -8.01 14.55 2.22
CA ASP A 96 -9.36 14.89 1.74
C ASP A 96 -9.72 14.23 0.40
N ASP A 97 -8.75 13.58 -0.26
CA ASP A 97 -8.98 12.94 -1.55
C ASP A 97 -9.79 11.64 -1.38
N PHE A 98 -10.61 11.34 -2.37
CA PHE A 98 -11.39 10.12 -2.42
C PHE A 98 -11.43 9.55 -3.83
N LEU A 99 -11.59 8.24 -3.94
CA LEU A 99 -11.72 7.60 -5.25
C LEU A 99 -13.10 7.86 -5.85
N THR A 100 -13.10 8.32 -7.09
CA THR A 100 -14.28 8.26 -7.96
C THR A 100 -14.16 7.09 -8.94
N ASP A 101 -15.28 6.41 -9.20
CA ASP A 101 -15.34 5.35 -10.22
C ASP A 101 -15.49 5.93 -11.64
N ARG A 102 -15.62 7.25 -11.75
CA ARG A 102 -15.89 7.99 -12.98
C ARG A 102 -15.10 9.29 -13.02
N VAL A 103 -14.66 9.63 -14.21
CA VAL A 103 -14.21 10.98 -14.56
C VAL A 103 -15.19 11.60 -15.54
N ALA A 104 -15.50 12.88 -15.38
CA ALA A 104 -16.31 13.61 -16.33
C ALA A 104 -15.41 14.58 -17.11
N PHE A 105 -15.55 14.61 -18.44
CA PHE A 105 -14.90 15.64 -19.24
C PHE A 105 -15.74 16.92 -19.30
N ALA A 106 -15.06 18.07 -19.30
CA ALA A 106 -15.70 19.39 -19.28
C ALA A 106 -16.79 19.49 -18.19
N SER A 107 -17.80 20.35 -18.36
CA SER A 107 -18.88 20.66 -17.40
C SER A 107 -19.81 19.48 -17.03
N GLY A 108 -19.32 18.25 -16.98
CA GLY A 108 -20.09 17.04 -16.68
C GLY A 108 -20.64 16.32 -17.92
N GLU A 109 -20.20 16.68 -19.12
CA GLU A 109 -20.85 16.27 -20.38
C GLU A 109 -20.75 14.75 -20.65
N LEU A 110 -19.65 14.12 -20.24
CA LEU A 110 -19.38 12.72 -20.55
C LEU A 110 -18.74 12.01 -19.36
N PRO A 111 -19.53 11.26 -18.54
CA PRO A 111 -18.98 10.44 -17.46
C PRO A 111 -18.38 9.15 -18.02
N ILE A 112 -17.07 9.00 -17.89
CA ILE A 112 -16.34 7.80 -18.26
C ILE A 112 -15.97 7.02 -17.01
N ARG A 113 -16.39 5.75 -16.98
CA ARG A 113 -16.03 4.83 -15.90
C ARG A 113 -14.56 4.43 -15.99
N ILE A 114 -13.86 4.49 -14.86
CA ILE A 114 -12.48 4.02 -14.74
C ILE A 114 -12.48 2.78 -13.84
N PRO A 115 -12.51 1.57 -14.41
CA PRO A 115 -12.47 0.37 -13.60
C PRO A 115 -11.09 0.18 -12.95
N PRO A 116 -11.04 -0.40 -11.74
CA PRO A 116 -9.78 -0.73 -11.09
C PRO A 116 -8.95 -1.71 -11.96
N PRO A 117 -7.62 -1.65 -11.92
CA PRO A 117 -6.75 -2.57 -12.64
C PRO A 117 -7.00 -4.04 -12.27
N ASP A 118 -6.98 -4.90 -13.29
CA ASP A 118 -7.10 -6.35 -13.10
C ASP A 118 -5.69 -6.96 -12.99
N LEU A 119 -5.21 -7.06 -11.76
CA LEU A 119 -3.85 -7.53 -11.44
C LEU A 119 -3.58 -8.97 -11.91
N LYS A 120 -4.62 -9.79 -12.14
CA LYS A 120 -4.46 -11.18 -12.64
C LYS A 120 -3.85 -11.25 -14.05
N LYS A 121 -3.87 -10.13 -14.79
CA LYS A 121 -3.30 -10.03 -16.15
C LYS A 121 -1.82 -9.66 -16.14
N PHE A 122 -1.23 -9.41 -14.98
CA PHE A 122 0.15 -8.95 -14.86
C PHE A 122 1.08 -10.08 -14.45
N THR A 123 2.31 -10.00 -14.96
CA THR A 123 3.42 -10.83 -14.54
C THR A 123 4.21 -10.05 -13.49
N PHE A 124 4.40 -10.66 -12.32
CA PHE A 124 5.20 -10.11 -11.23
C PHE A 124 6.57 -10.78 -11.22
N GLU A 125 7.61 -10.03 -10.88
CA GLU A 125 8.98 -10.50 -10.72
C GLU A 125 9.13 -11.31 -9.43
N ALA A 126 8.39 -10.93 -8.37
CA ALA A 126 8.43 -11.59 -7.07
C ALA A 126 7.04 -11.70 -6.41
N SER A 127 6.91 -12.62 -5.46
CA SER A 127 5.70 -12.74 -4.62
C SER A 127 5.48 -11.48 -3.79
N ASP A 128 6.56 -10.88 -3.28
CA ASP A 128 6.50 -9.71 -2.41
C ASP A 128 5.98 -8.47 -3.18
N GLU A 129 6.44 -8.28 -4.43
CA GLU A 129 5.91 -7.26 -5.34
C GLU A 129 4.40 -7.43 -5.52
N ARG A 130 3.95 -8.65 -5.79
CA ARG A 130 2.54 -8.95 -5.99
C ARG A 130 1.72 -8.62 -4.74
N GLN A 131 2.18 -9.05 -3.57
CA GLN A 131 1.50 -8.80 -2.30
C GLN A 131 1.41 -7.31 -1.98
N ALA A 132 2.48 -6.56 -2.20
CA ALA A 132 2.50 -5.11 -1.98
C ALA A 132 1.52 -4.37 -2.90
N VAL A 133 1.48 -4.72 -4.19
CA VAL A 133 0.55 -4.10 -5.16
C VAL A 133 -0.91 -4.50 -4.88
N GLU A 134 -1.17 -5.76 -4.52
CA GLU A 134 -2.50 -6.23 -4.13
C GLU A 134 -2.98 -5.52 -2.86
N LEU A 135 -2.12 -5.38 -1.84
CA LEU A 135 -2.42 -4.64 -0.61
C LEU A 135 -2.73 -3.17 -0.90
N ALA A 136 -1.90 -2.48 -1.68
CA ALA A 136 -2.14 -1.09 -2.03
C ALA A 136 -3.47 -0.89 -2.78
N LEU A 137 -3.84 -1.83 -3.66
CA LEU A 137 -5.13 -1.78 -4.34
C LEU A 137 -6.32 -1.97 -3.37
N GLU A 138 -6.17 -2.79 -2.34
CA GLU A 138 -7.20 -2.99 -1.30
C GLU A 138 -7.32 -1.77 -0.37
N LEU A 139 -6.20 -1.17 0.01
CA LEU A 139 -6.16 0.07 0.78
C LEU A 139 -6.81 1.21 0.02
N ALA A 140 -6.48 1.37 -1.27
CA ALA A 140 -7.11 2.37 -2.11
C ALA A 140 -8.63 2.18 -2.17
N ARG A 141 -9.12 0.94 -2.31
CA ARG A 141 -10.56 0.63 -2.28
C ARG A 141 -11.23 0.92 -0.93
N SER A 142 -10.45 0.88 0.15
CA SER A 142 -10.87 1.26 1.51
C SER A 142 -10.73 2.76 1.77
N ASN A 143 -10.36 3.54 0.74
CA ASN A 143 -10.11 4.98 0.78
C ASN A 143 -8.91 5.40 1.65
N GLU A 144 -7.99 4.48 1.93
CA GLU A 144 -6.68 4.73 2.54
C GLU A 144 -5.67 5.03 1.42
N LEU A 145 -5.85 6.17 0.75
CA LEU A 145 -5.15 6.49 -0.50
C LEU A 145 -3.70 6.91 -0.28
N ASN A 146 -3.40 7.58 0.83
CA ASN A 146 -2.03 7.99 1.17
C ASN A 146 -1.17 6.77 1.47
N GLU A 147 -1.68 5.82 2.23
CA GLU A 147 -1.04 4.55 2.53
C GLU A 147 -0.84 3.73 1.25
N ALA A 148 -1.84 3.69 0.36
CA ALA A 148 -1.73 3.04 -0.93
C ALA A 148 -0.63 3.67 -1.81
N GLU A 149 -0.56 5.01 -1.87
CA GLU A 149 0.48 5.73 -2.61
C GLU A 149 1.87 5.40 -2.06
N VAL A 150 2.07 5.48 -0.73
CA VAL A 150 3.33 5.15 -0.06
C VAL A 150 3.80 3.75 -0.42
N ILE A 151 2.95 2.74 -0.25
CA ILE A 151 3.30 1.34 -0.53
C ILE A 151 3.70 1.15 -2.00
N LEU A 152 2.99 1.77 -2.93
CA LEU A 152 3.30 1.65 -4.35
C LEU A 152 4.62 2.34 -4.71
N LEU A 153 4.92 3.48 -4.10
CA LEU A 153 6.18 4.19 -4.29
C LEU A 153 7.36 3.38 -3.74
N GLU A 154 7.24 2.85 -2.52
CA GLU A 154 8.26 1.95 -1.93
C GLU A 154 8.43 0.67 -2.75
N THR A 155 7.33 0.13 -3.29
CA THR A 155 7.36 -1.00 -4.21
C THR A 155 8.16 -0.67 -5.46
N LEU A 156 8.04 0.55 -6.00
CA LEU A 156 8.80 0.99 -7.17
C LEU A 156 10.26 1.34 -6.86
N GLU A 157 10.62 1.58 -5.60
CA GLU A 157 12.04 1.69 -5.23
C GLU A 157 12.73 0.32 -5.19
N THR A 158 11.99 -0.73 -4.80
CA THR A 158 12.50 -2.09 -4.72
C THR A 158 12.40 -2.83 -6.06
N PHE A 159 11.28 -2.65 -6.75
CA PHE A 159 10.91 -3.26 -8.03
C PHE A 159 10.67 -2.15 -9.05
N ASP A 160 11.76 -1.51 -9.48
CA ASP A 160 11.77 -0.34 -10.37
C ASP A 160 11.03 -0.54 -11.70
N ARG A 161 10.82 -1.80 -12.10
CA ARG A 161 10.15 -2.22 -13.33
C ARG A 161 8.72 -2.73 -13.13
N SER A 162 8.14 -2.58 -11.95
CA SER A 162 6.78 -3.04 -11.65
C SER A 162 5.72 -2.29 -12.45
N LEU A 163 5.33 -2.84 -13.61
CA LEU A 163 4.28 -2.27 -14.44
C LEU A 163 2.92 -2.26 -13.71
N ALA A 164 2.69 -3.23 -12.82
CA ALA A 164 1.49 -3.32 -12.02
C ALA A 164 1.40 -2.17 -11.01
N ALA A 165 2.49 -1.88 -10.29
CA ALA A 165 2.54 -0.75 -9.36
C ALA A 165 2.32 0.60 -10.07
N ILE A 166 3.01 0.83 -11.20
CA ILE A 166 2.81 2.04 -12.02
C ILE A 166 1.36 2.16 -12.47
N LEU A 167 0.74 1.07 -12.92
CA LEU A 167 -0.65 1.11 -13.39
C LEU A 167 -1.64 1.42 -12.26
N VAL A 168 -1.44 0.84 -11.07
CA VAL A 168 -2.28 1.13 -9.90
C VAL A 168 -2.10 2.59 -9.48
N LEU A 169 -0.88 3.13 -9.43
CA LEU A 169 -0.65 4.56 -9.19
C LEU A 169 -1.39 5.44 -10.19
N CYS A 170 -1.25 5.16 -11.49
CA CYS A 170 -1.96 5.92 -12.53
C CYS A 170 -3.48 5.85 -12.36
N TRP A 171 -4.02 4.69 -11.95
CA TRP A 171 -5.43 4.55 -11.67
C TRP A 171 -5.87 5.37 -10.46
N ILE A 172 -5.11 5.32 -9.36
CA ILE A 172 -5.39 6.10 -8.15
C ILE A 172 -5.38 7.58 -8.50
N TYR A 173 -4.29 8.10 -9.09
CA TYR A 173 -4.19 9.53 -9.44
C TYR A 173 -5.29 9.99 -10.40
N LEU A 174 -5.70 9.16 -11.37
CA LEU A 174 -6.79 9.54 -12.27
C LEU A 174 -8.12 9.62 -11.51
N SER A 175 -8.34 8.66 -10.61
CA SER A 175 -9.59 8.51 -9.85
C SER A 175 -9.70 9.47 -8.66
N SER A 176 -8.58 10.01 -8.16
CA SER A 176 -8.54 11.04 -7.12
C SER A 176 -8.42 12.47 -7.65
N GLY A 177 -8.42 12.67 -8.98
CA GLY A 177 -8.42 14.01 -9.57
C GLY A 177 -7.05 14.64 -9.81
N HIS A 178 -5.99 13.83 -9.83
CA HIS A 178 -4.59 14.26 -10.05
C HIS A 178 -4.01 13.79 -11.40
N PRO A 179 -4.64 14.09 -12.56
CA PRO A 179 -4.20 13.56 -13.86
C PRO A 179 -2.82 14.06 -14.31
N GLY A 180 -2.33 15.17 -13.73
CA GLY A 180 -1.06 15.81 -14.13
C GLY A 180 0.17 14.92 -13.97
N ILE A 181 0.16 13.99 -13.01
CA ILE A 181 1.34 13.18 -12.66
C ILE A 181 1.42 11.90 -13.50
N ILE A 182 0.30 11.45 -14.06
CA ILE A 182 0.20 10.22 -14.84
C ILE A 182 1.18 10.21 -16.02
N GLU A 183 1.38 11.37 -16.67
CA GLU A 183 2.33 11.50 -17.78
C GLU A 183 3.76 11.13 -17.38
N THR A 184 4.18 11.49 -16.16
CA THR A 184 5.51 11.16 -15.62
C THR A 184 5.67 9.66 -15.44
N TRP A 185 4.69 9.01 -14.83
CA TRP A 185 4.69 7.57 -14.58
C TRP A 185 4.64 6.73 -15.85
N VAL A 186 3.84 7.15 -16.83
CA VAL A 186 3.76 6.44 -18.11
C VAL A 186 5.04 6.62 -18.93
N LYS A 187 5.67 7.81 -18.91
CA LYS A 187 6.99 8.03 -19.53
C LYS A 187 8.06 7.14 -18.91
N LEU A 188 8.05 6.98 -17.58
CA LEU A 188 8.96 6.07 -16.88
C LEU A 188 8.78 4.63 -17.41
N ALA A 189 7.54 4.12 -17.45
CA ALA A 189 7.27 2.78 -17.96
C ALA A 189 7.71 2.60 -19.43
N ILE A 190 7.43 3.58 -20.30
CA ILE A 190 7.87 3.59 -21.71
C ILE A 190 9.40 3.53 -21.80
N SER A 191 10.12 4.31 -20.97
CA SER A 191 11.59 4.33 -20.97
C SER A 191 12.20 2.99 -20.57
N GLN A 192 11.48 2.19 -19.78
CA GLN A 192 11.84 0.82 -19.40
C GLN A 192 11.40 -0.23 -20.43
N GLY A 193 10.84 0.18 -21.57
CA GLY A 193 10.35 -0.70 -22.63
C GLY A 193 9.07 -1.46 -22.26
N ARG A 194 8.31 -0.99 -21.25
CA ARG A 194 7.10 -1.64 -20.76
C ARG A 194 5.89 -0.74 -21.00
N THR A 195 4.94 -1.21 -21.79
CA THR A 195 3.65 -0.52 -21.96
C THR A 195 2.51 -1.53 -22.02
N ASN A 196 1.34 -1.11 -21.56
CA ASN A 196 0.11 -1.87 -21.68
C ASN A 196 -0.97 -0.95 -22.27
N GLY A 197 -1.88 -1.49 -23.08
CA GLY A 197 -3.02 -0.74 -23.60
C GLY A 197 -3.85 -0.06 -22.52
N GLN A 198 -3.99 -0.65 -21.33
CA GLN A 198 -4.70 -0.01 -20.21
C GLN A 198 -3.93 1.21 -19.66
N MET A 199 -2.60 1.13 -19.59
CA MET A 199 -1.76 2.25 -19.15
C MET A 199 -1.84 3.42 -20.15
N MET A 200 -1.76 3.11 -21.44
CA MET A 200 -1.92 4.11 -22.49
C MET A 200 -3.33 4.72 -22.50
N GLU A 201 -4.36 3.93 -22.20
CA GLU A 201 -5.73 4.43 -22.04
C GLU A 201 -5.85 5.43 -20.88
N LEU A 202 -5.25 5.13 -19.71
CA LEU A 202 -5.21 6.08 -18.58
C LEU A 202 -4.45 7.36 -18.94
N LEU A 203 -3.35 7.27 -19.69
CA LEU A 203 -2.64 8.44 -20.19
C LEU A 203 -3.53 9.30 -21.09
N CYS A 204 -4.24 8.68 -22.05
CA CYS A 204 -5.12 9.42 -22.95
C CYS A 204 -6.24 10.14 -22.18
N LEU A 205 -6.84 9.47 -21.18
CA LEU A 205 -7.86 10.08 -20.31
C LEU A 205 -7.28 11.26 -19.53
N ALA A 206 -6.08 11.09 -18.96
CA ALA A 206 -5.38 12.15 -18.24
C ALA A 206 -5.06 13.36 -19.12
N GLU A 207 -4.65 13.14 -20.36
CA GLU A 207 -4.41 14.17 -21.37
C GLU A 207 -5.70 14.90 -21.73
N GLN A 208 -6.81 14.19 -21.91
CA GLN A 208 -8.12 14.81 -22.15
C GLN A 208 -8.58 15.69 -20.99
N LEU A 209 -8.42 15.25 -19.73
CA LEU A 209 -8.74 16.04 -18.54
C LEU A 209 -7.87 17.30 -18.41
N GLN A 210 -6.66 17.27 -18.96
CA GLN A 210 -5.75 18.42 -19.02
C GLN A 210 -5.93 19.27 -20.29
N ASN A 211 -6.99 19.05 -21.08
CA ASN A 211 -7.23 19.72 -22.37
C ASN A 211 -6.12 19.51 -23.42
N LYS A 212 -5.26 18.49 -23.27
CA LYS A 212 -4.20 18.11 -24.22
C LYS A 212 -4.77 17.22 -25.35
N HIS A 213 -5.83 17.66 -26.01
CA HIS A 213 -6.61 16.83 -26.94
C HIS A 213 -5.81 16.31 -28.15
N LEU A 214 -4.87 17.10 -28.69
CA LEU A 214 -4.03 16.66 -29.80
C LEU A 214 -3.15 15.46 -29.43
N MET A 215 -2.59 15.46 -28.22
CA MET A 215 -1.77 14.34 -27.71
C MET A 215 -2.66 13.10 -27.49
N ALA A 216 -3.81 13.30 -26.84
CA ALA A 216 -4.77 12.22 -26.60
C ALA A 216 -5.22 11.58 -27.92
N SER A 217 -5.52 12.37 -28.95
CA SER A 217 -5.89 11.87 -30.28
C SER A 217 -4.79 11.00 -30.89
N ALA A 218 -3.53 11.44 -30.83
CA ALA A 218 -2.40 10.68 -31.37
C ALA A 218 -2.22 9.34 -30.62
N HIS A 219 -2.40 9.32 -29.30
CA HIS A 219 -2.31 8.10 -28.51
C HIS A 219 -3.50 7.15 -28.73
N TYR A 220 -4.73 7.67 -28.83
CA TYR A 220 -5.89 6.85 -29.18
C TYR A 220 -5.77 6.23 -30.58
N GLN A 221 -5.25 6.95 -31.57
CA GLN A 221 -4.99 6.39 -32.89
C GLN A 221 -4.03 5.20 -32.83
N LYS A 222 -2.99 5.26 -31.99
CA LYS A 222 -2.09 4.12 -31.75
C LYS A 222 -2.79 2.96 -31.03
N LEU A 223 -3.68 3.25 -30.07
CA LEU A 223 -4.51 2.23 -29.40
C LEU A 223 -5.43 1.49 -30.39
N LEU A 224 -6.03 2.21 -31.35
CA LEU A 224 -6.89 1.62 -32.38
C LEU A 224 -6.13 0.72 -33.37
N GLN A 225 -4.80 0.81 -33.45
CA GLN A 225 -3.97 -0.09 -34.26
C GLN A 225 -3.66 -1.43 -33.56
N GLN A 226 -4.04 -1.59 -32.29
CA GLN A 226 -3.80 -2.81 -31.53
C GLN A 226 -4.74 -3.96 -31.93
N LYS A 227 -4.31 -5.21 -31.70
CA LYS A 227 -5.12 -6.42 -32.01
C LYS A 227 -6.47 -6.46 -31.29
N ARG A 228 -6.57 -5.86 -30.11
CA ARG A 228 -7.79 -5.84 -29.28
C ARG A 228 -8.22 -4.40 -29.07
N VAL A 229 -9.13 -3.94 -29.93
CA VAL A 229 -9.67 -2.58 -29.88
C VAL A 229 -10.90 -2.55 -28.97
N LYS A 230 -10.92 -1.62 -28.01
CA LYS A 230 -12.14 -1.33 -27.25
C LYS A 230 -12.99 -0.33 -28.03
N SER A 231 -14.30 -0.59 -28.12
CA SER A 231 -15.22 0.31 -28.82
C SER A 231 -15.18 1.74 -28.26
N ILE A 232 -15.07 1.88 -26.93
CA ILE A 232 -14.99 3.18 -26.26
C ILE A 232 -13.84 4.08 -26.76
N TRP A 233 -12.76 3.51 -27.29
CA TRP A 233 -11.65 4.31 -27.83
C TRP A 233 -12.05 5.13 -29.06
N TYR A 234 -13.01 4.67 -29.86
CA TYR A 234 -13.56 5.47 -30.96
C TYR A 234 -14.30 6.71 -30.44
N LEU A 235 -15.09 6.57 -29.37
CA LEU A 235 -15.79 7.70 -28.75
C LEU A 235 -14.81 8.74 -28.20
N LEU A 236 -13.81 8.28 -27.44
CA LEU A 236 -12.85 9.16 -26.78
C LEU A 236 -11.91 9.84 -27.78
N LEU A 237 -11.55 9.13 -28.86
CA LEU A 237 -10.84 9.73 -29.99
C LEU A 237 -11.69 10.80 -30.67
N ALA A 238 -12.95 10.50 -30.98
CA ALA A 238 -13.87 11.42 -31.63
C ALA A 238 -14.05 12.71 -30.80
N TYR A 239 -14.24 12.56 -29.49
CA TYR A 239 -14.34 13.69 -28.58
C TYR A 239 -13.09 14.57 -28.59
N SER A 240 -11.91 13.96 -28.54
CA SER A 240 -10.64 14.73 -28.62
C SER A 240 -10.48 15.44 -29.96
N GLN A 241 -10.84 14.77 -31.07
CA GLN A 241 -10.79 15.34 -32.41
C GLN A 241 -11.76 16.49 -32.60
N GLN A 242 -12.98 16.40 -32.05
CA GLN A 242 -13.96 17.49 -32.07
C GLN A 242 -13.40 18.70 -31.31
N ARG A 243 -12.85 18.49 -30.10
CA ARG A 243 -12.24 19.56 -29.30
C ARG A 243 -11.00 20.17 -29.99
N SER A 244 -10.29 19.41 -30.82
CA SER A 244 -9.16 19.89 -31.62
C SER A 244 -9.53 20.37 -33.03
N GLN A 245 -10.82 20.56 -33.35
CA GLN A 245 -11.31 21.04 -34.66
C GLN A 245 -11.04 20.10 -35.85
N CYS A 246 -10.74 18.83 -35.61
CA CYS A 246 -10.64 17.79 -36.63
C CYS A 246 -12.03 17.16 -36.88
N LEU A 247 -12.97 17.98 -37.38
CA LEU A 247 -14.40 17.65 -37.39
C LEU A 247 -14.74 16.45 -38.27
N ARG A 248 -14.06 16.29 -39.42
CA ARG A 248 -14.33 15.19 -40.35
C ARG A 248 -13.99 13.84 -39.71
N GLU A 249 -12.82 13.73 -39.10
CA GLU A 249 -12.36 12.54 -38.39
C GLU A 249 -13.20 12.27 -37.14
N ALA A 250 -13.60 13.32 -36.42
CA ALA A 250 -14.50 13.19 -35.28
C ALA A 250 -15.84 12.57 -35.70
N THR A 251 -16.46 13.08 -36.77
CA THR A 251 -17.73 12.56 -37.31
C THR A 251 -17.61 11.08 -37.72
N GLU A 252 -16.52 10.69 -38.36
CA GLU A 252 -16.28 9.29 -38.72
C GLU A 252 -16.18 8.40 -37.47
N ASN A 253 -15.40 8.80 -36.47
CA ASN A 253 -15.21 8.02 -35.25
C ASN A 253 -16.48 7.94 -34.38
N TYR A 254 -17.28 9.00 -34.30
CA TYR A 254 -18.60 8.94 -33.65
C TYR A 254 -19.54 7.96 -34.36
N ARG A 255 -19.58 7.99 -35.71
CA ARG A 255 -20.39 7.03 -36.49
C ARG A 255 -19.94 5.58 -36.29
N ILE A 256 -18.63 5.34 -36.19
CA ILE A 256 -18.09 4.03 -35.86
C ILE A 256 -18.57 3.62 -34.47
N TYR A 257 -18.41 4.49 -33.46
CA TYR A 257 -18.85 4.19 -32.10
C TYR A 257 -20.34 3.87 -32.01
N CYS A 258 -21.21 4.61 -32.69
CA CYS A 258 -22.64 4.30 -32.72
C CYS A 258 -22.96 2.90 -33.27
N LYS A 259 -22.09 2.32 -34.13
CA LYS A 259 -22.25 0.97 -34.70
C LYS A 259 -21.70 -0.13 -33.79
N VAL A 260 -20.59 0.12 -33.09
CA VAL A 260 -19.85 -0.90 -32.32
C VAL A 260 -19.94 -0.74 -30.80
N GLY A 261 -20.48 0.39 -30.34
CA GLY A 261 -20.71 0.73 -28.95
C GLY A 261 -21.76 -0.18 -28.31
N LYS A 262 -21.67 -0.34 -26.99
CA LYS A 262 -22.59 -1.18 -26.22
C LYS A 262 -23.33 -0.44 -25.10
N ASP A 263 -22.84 0.74 -24.73
CA ASP A 263 -23.40 1.53 -23.65
C ASP A 263 -24.44 2.51 -24.21
N PRO A 264 -25.74 2.36 -23.86
CA PRO A 264 -26.80 3.21 -24.42
C PRO A 264 -26.60 4.71 -24.15
N GLN A 265 -26.10 5.08 -22.96
CA GLN A 265 -25.92 6.50 -22.59
C GLN A 265 -24.83 7.15 -23.44
N LEU A 266 -23.74 6.42 -23.66
CA LEU A 266 -22.64 6.89 -24.48
C LEU A 266 -22.97 6.90 -25.98
N ILE A 267 -23.83 5.97 -26.43
CA ILE A 267 -24.34 5.97 -27.81
C ILE A 267 -25.24 7.19 -28.02
N GLU A 268 -26.14 7.49 -27.09
CA GLU A 268 -27.00 8.68 -27.15
C GLU A 268 -26.15 9.96 -27.20
N PHE A 269 -25.14 10.05 -26.33
CA PHE A 269 -24.18 11.16 -26.37
C PHE A 269 -23.50 11.28 -27.75
N ALA A 270 -23.01 10.18 -28.32
CA ALA A 270 -22.38 10.20 -29.65
C ALA A 270 -23.34 10.66 -30.76
N GLN A 271 -24.61 10.27 -30.70
CA GLN A 271 -25.64 10.71 -31.65
C GLN A 271 -25.94 12.20 -31.52
N GLN A 272 -26.01 12.72 -30.29
CA GLN A 272 -26.17 14.15 -30.04
C GLN A 272 -25.00 14.95 -30.63
N GLN A 273 -23.75 14.50 -30.42
CA GLN A 273 -22.57 15.16 -31.00
C GLN A 273 -22.57 15.13 -32.53
N LEU A 274 -22.98 14.01 -33.16
CA LEU A 274 -23.14 13.94 -34.61
C LEU A 274 -24.14 14.97 -35.15
N THR A 275 -25.26 15.14 -34.45
CA THR A 275 -26.30 16.11 -34.84
C THR A 275 -25.76 17.54 -34.77
N LEU A 276 -24.93 17.85 -33.76
CA LEU A 276 -24.29 19.15 -33.63
C LEU A 276 -23.26 19.41 -34.74
N LEU A 277 -22.46 18.39 -35.09
CA LEU A 277 -21.43 18.47 -36.14
C LEU A 277 -22.02 18.55 -37.55
N ASP A 278 -23.16 17.90 -37.81
CA ASP A 278 -23.85 17.98 -39.10
C ASP A 278 -24.59 19.34 -39.27
N ALA A 279 -24.78 20.10 -38.19
CA ALA A 279 -25.42 21.42 -38.19
C ALA A 279 -24.44 22.61 -38.28
N SER A 280 -23.13 22.38 -38.11
CA SER A 280 -22.05 23.38 -38.15
C SER A 280 -21.35 23.43 -39.50
#